data_AF-A0A915AV99-F1
#
_entry.id   AF-A0A915AV99-F1
#
_cell.length_a   1.000
_cell.length_b   1.000
_cell.length_c   1.000
_cell.angle_alpha   90.00
_cell.angle_beta   90.00
_cell.angle_gamma   90.00
#
_symmetry.space_group_name_H-M   'P 1'
#
loop_
_entity.id
_entity.type
_entity.pdbx_description
1 polymer ?
#
loop_
_entity_poly.entity_id
_entity_poly.type
_entity_poly.pdbx_seq_one_letter_code
_entity_poly.pdbx_strand_id
1 'polypeptide(L)'
;MGRNNGAPHKKTHAPRHRARRGESSAPVVQCSEPIESNENKEPREDSQKSNEQHKPESACKTAAEEKVNCFPGTLEFYPFAYALYNSHLDENCWYCLSPSANLRRCKGCNKAMFCDQNCQTLGWKDHKAECRALKSTPTVPDIEVRLLGRIITRFKDIKNGNDKKDATFYLQRSSRRSIMDIWAHTDQIRNDEFAMKKFNDVYSKLVAFYDSKALLTRDEAFELHCRDYINRHAISDDGYLEEIGKGLYLDLCAYDHSCRPNAIYTCKGFVATLRALDLTVNLLDRTTTFYSYIDLLSTTQERRKLLRDTWYFDCQCVRCVDNSDHMLSSMFCPNCCVSFLMR
;
A
#
# COMPACT_ATOMS: atom_id res chain seq x y z
N MET A 1 -24.56 -56.18 38.30
CA MET A 1 -24.00 -55.11 39.16
C MET A 1 -23.18 -54.22 38.25
N GLY A 2 -23.32 -52.90 38.12
CA GLY A 2 -24.10 -51.85 38.75
C GLY A 2 -23.85 -50.56 37.93
N ARG A 3 -24.77 -49.61 38.00
CA ARG A 3 -24.89 -48.38 37.21
C ARG A 3 -23.84 -47.31 37.55
N ASN A 4 -23.56 -46.40 36.62
CA ASN A 4 -23.80 -44.93 36.69
C ASN A 4 -22.89 -44.18 35.69
N ASN A 5 -23.43 -43.44 34.71
CA ASN A 5 -23.97 -42.07 34.74
C ASN A 5 -22.90 -40.96 34.85
N GLY A 6 -22.68 -40.24 33.75
CA GLY A 6 -21.97 -38.97 33.67
C GLY A 6 -22.49 -38.14 32.49
N ALA A 7 -23.07 -36.98 32.79
CA ALA A 7 -23.97 -36.15 31.98
C ALA A 7 -23.27 -35.24 30.93
N PRO A 8 -24.02 -34.58 30.02
CA PRO A 8 -23.47 -33.80 28.90
C PRO A 8 -23.18 -32.33 29.28
N HIS A 9 -22.08 -31.77 28.76
CA HIS A 9 -21.75 -30.36 28.94
C HIS A 9 -22.66 -29.44 28.12
N LYS A 10 -23.41 -28.60 28.83
CA LYS A 10 -24.23 -27.49 28.31
C LYS A 10 -23.34 -26.37 27.75
N LYS A 11 -23.69 -25.89 26.55
CA LYS A 11 -23.23 -24.61 25.99
C LYS A 11 -23.90 -23.46 26.74
N THR A 12 -23.13 -22.53 27.28
CA THR A 12 -23.62 -21.28 27.85
C THR A 12 -23.51 -20.15 26.81
N HIS A 13 -24.66 -19.60 26.42
CA HIS A 13 -24.79 -18.38 25.62
C HIS A 13 -24.53 -17.15 26.50
N ALA A 14 -23.71 -16.21 26.01
CA ALA A 14 -23.60 -14.86 26.55
C ALA A 14 -24.44 -13.87 25.70
N PRO A 15 -25.00 -12.81 26.31
CA PRO A 15 -26.05 -11.99 25.68
C PRO A 15 -25.50 -10.97 24.67
N ARG A 16 -26.23 -10.80 23.57
CA ARG A 16 -25.96 -9.83 22.49
C ARG A 16 -26.34 -8.41 22.94
N HIS A 17 -25.35 -7.53 23.10
CA HIS A 17 -25.57 -6.09 23.14
C HIS A 17 -25.73 -5.54 21.71
N ARG A 18 -26.88 -4.90 21.48
CA ARG A 18 -27.30 -4.29 20.22
C ARG A 18 -26.74 -2.88 20.13
N ALA A 19 -25.58 -2.69 19.49
CA ALA A 19 -25.09 -1.37 19.14
C ALA A 19 -25.72 -0.91 17.82
N ARG A 20 -26.35 0.27 17.83
CA ARG A 20 -26.95 0.92 16.67
C ARG A 20 -25.84 1.33 15.68
N ARG A 21 -26.02 0.99 14.40
CA ARG A 21 -25.12 1.32 13.29
C ARG A 21 -25.31 2.77 12.87
N GLY A 22 -24.21 3.51 12.77
CA GLY A 22 -24.12 4.67 11.88
C GLY A 22 -23.77 4.16 10.48
N GLU A 23 -24.49 4.61 9.47
CA GLU A 23 -24.22 4.33 8.06
C GLU A 23 -22.92 5.03 7.65
N SER A 24 -21.88 4.29 7.25
CA SER A 24 -20.72 4.86 6.58
C SER A 24 -20.93 4.80 5.06
N SER A 25 -21.33 5.93 4.49
CA SER A 25 -21.31 6.14 3.05
C SER A 25 -19.86 6.35 2.59
N ALA A 26 -19.41 5.59 1.59
CA ALA A 26 -18.15 5.85 0.89
C ALA A 26 -18.19 7.25 0.25
N PRO A 27 -17.08 8.01 0.24
CA PRO A 27 -17.06 9.35 -0.31
C PRO A 27 -17.16 9.30 -1.84
N VAL A 28 -18.19 9.96 -2.37
CA VAL A 28 -18.29 10.34 -3.78
C VAL A 28 -17.56 11.67 -3.93
N VAL A 29 -16.47 11.73 -4.68
CA VAL A 29 -15.76 12.98 -4.98
C VAL A 29 -16.14 13.42 -6.40
N GLN A 30 -16.85 14.53 -6.50
CA GLN A 30 -17.08 15.26 -7.75
C GLN A 30 -15.86 16.15 -8.03
N CYS A 31 -15.31 16.06 -9.24
CA CYS A 31 -14.24 16.93 -9.72
C CYS A 31 -14.79 18.31 -10.11
N SER A 32 -14.15 19.38 -9.64
CA SER A 32 -14.27 20.73 -10.22
C SER A 32 -12.97 21.09 -10.91
N GLU A 33 -13.05 21.48 -12.18
CA GLU A 33 -11.93 21.84 -13.05
C GLU A 33 -11.20 23.12 -12.59
N PRO A 34 -9.89 23.28 -12.84
CA PRO A 34 -9.19 24.54 -12.57
C PRO A 34 -9.42 25.55 -13.71
N ILE A 35 -9.74 26.78 -13.32
CA ILE A 35 -9.87 27.95 -14.18
C ILE A 35 -8.46 28.42 -14.60
N GLU A 36 -8.23 28.50 -15.91
CA GLU A 36 -7.07 29.17 -16.50
C GLU A 36 -7.17 30.69 -16.30
N SER A 37 -6.13 31.33 -15.75
CA SER A 37 -6.01 32.79 -15.73
C SER A 37 -4.98 33.24 -16.75
N ASN A 38 -5.47 33.91 -17.80
CA ASN A 38 -4.71 34.52 -18.88
C ASN A 38 -4.28 35.95 -18.50
N GLU A 39 -3.14 36.37 -19.04
CA GLU A 39 -2.44 37.63 -18.76
C GLU A 39 -3.10 38.90 -19.34
N ASN A 40 -2.62 40.03 -18.80
CA ASN A 40 -2.54 41.40 -19.37
C ASN A 40 -3.78 42.31 -19.38
N LYS A 41 -3.66 43.42 -18.64
CA LYS A 41 -3.94 44.79 -19.13
C LYS A 41 -3.44 45.86 -18.15
N GLU A 42 -2.59 46.76 -18.66
CA GLU A 42 -2.22 48.04 -18.05
C GLU A 42 -3.44 48.97 -17.85
N PRO A 43 -3.30 50.01 -17.00
CA PRO A 43 -3.76 51.32 -17.43
C PRO A 43 -2.80 52.48 -17.09
N ARG A 44 -2.80 53.49 -17.96
CA ARG A 44 -2.15 54.81 -17.81
C ARG A 44 -3.14 55.88 -17.32
N GLU A 45 -2.60 56.82 -16.52
CA GLU A 45 -2.87 58.28 -16.43
C GLU A 45 -4.30 58.75 -16.03
N ASP A 46 -4.55 59.80 -15.24
CA ASP A 46 -3.73 60.92 -14.74
C ASP A 46 -4.45 61.70 -13.61
N SER A 47 -3.70 62.60 -12.97
CA SER A 47 -4.10 63.91 -12.41
C SER A 47 -4.47 64.13 -10.91
N GLN A 48 -3.48 64.72 -10.21
CA GLN A 48 -3.47 66.01 -9.49
C GLN A 48 -3.93 66.20 -8.00
N LYS A 49 -2.88 66.47 -7.18
CA LYS A 49 -2.60 67.65 -6.31
C LYS A 49 -2.93 67.68 -4.80
N SER A 50 -1.82 67.89 -4.04
CA SER A 50 -1.61 68.65 -2.76
C SER A 50 -2.26 68.08 -1.48
N ASN A 51 -1.67 68.11 -0.28
CA ASN A 51 -0.75 69.06 0.35
C ASN A 51 0.01 68.40 1.54
N GLU A 52 1.17 68.93 1.91
CA GLU A 52 2.07 68.46 2.98
C GLU A 52 1.51 68.60 4.41
N GLN A 53 1.89 67.68 5.32
CA GLN A 53 2.41 68.02 6.67
C GLN A 53 2.96 66.80 7.45
N HIS A 54 4.17 66.99 8.01
CA HIS A 54 5.00 66.04 8.77
C HIS A 54 4.50 65.70 10.19
N LYS A 55 4.62 64.42 10.59
CA LYS A 55 5.22 63.86 11.86
C LYS A 55 4.66 62.45 12.19
N PRO A 56 5.33 61.64 13.03
CA PRO A 56 6.70 61.14 12.98
C PRO A 56 6.73 59.61 12.79
N GLU A 57 7.88 59.08 12.36
CA GLU A 57 8.15 57.66 12.19
C GLU A 57 8.04 56.90 13.52
N SER A 58 7.06 55.99 13.63
CA SER A 58 7.15 54.84 14.54
C SER A 58 7.61 53.63 13.74
N ALA A 59 8.88 53.26 13.90
CA ALA A 59 9.43 52.04 13.36
C ALA A 59 8.76 50.82 14.01
N CYS A 60 7.63 50.39 13.46
CA CYS A 60 7.12 49.05 13.69
C CYS A 60 7.99 48.12 12.84
N LYS A 61 8.97 47.47 13.48
CA LYS A 61 9.69 46.35 12.88
C LYS A 61 8.64 45.29 12.54
N THR A 62 8.24 45.20 11.28
CA THR A 62 7.50 44.04 10.77
C THR A 62 8.41 42.84 10.96
N ALA A 63 8.12 42.03 11.99
CA ALA A 63 8.66 40.69 12.07
C ALA A 63 8.27 40.02 10.75
N ALA A 64 9.27 39.60 9.98
CA ALA A 64 9.01 38.76 8.82
C ALA A 64 8.26 37.53 9.33
N GLU A 65 6.98 37.44 8.97
CA GLU A 65 6.24 36.19 9.13
C GLU A 65 6.98 35.16 8.29
N GLU A 66 7.81 34.34 8.94
CA GLU A 66 8.33 33.13 8.33
C GLU A 66 7.12 32.37 7.81
N LYS A 67 6.94 32.36 6.48
CA LYS A 67 5.99 31.48 5.83
C LYS A 67 6.40 30.06 6.21
N VAL A 68 5.75 29.52 7.23
CA VAL A 68 5.85 28.11 7.58
C VAL A 68 5.36 27.38 6.34
N ASN A 69 6.29 26.81 5.58
CA ASN A 69 5.95 25.95 4.46
C ASN A 69 5.18 24.76 5.04
N CYS A 70 3.85 24.82 4.94
CA CYS A 70 2.99 23.74 5.39
C CYS A 70 3.02 22.65 4.32
N PHE A 71 3.91 21.67 4.51
CA PHE A 71 3.95 20.48 3.65
C PHE A 71 2.68 19.64 3.84
N PRO A 72 2.25 18.85 2.83
CA PRO A 72 1.15 17.93 3.02
C PRO A 72 1.52 16.89 4.08
N GLY A 73 0.75 16.83 5.17
CA GLY A 73 0.96 15.83 6.23
C GLY A 73 0.58 14.40 5.84
N THR A 74 -0.01 14.21 4.65
CA THR A 74 -0.42 12.90 4.14
C THR A 74 -0.35 12.87 2.61
N LEU A 75 0.10 11.74 2.06
CA LEU A 75 0.02 11.42 0.63
C LEU A 75 -0.71 10.10 0.42
N GLU A 76 -1.55 10.03 -0.60
CA GLU A 76 -2.28 8.82 -0.99
C GLU A 76 -1.68 8.18 -2.24
N PHE A 77 -1.70 6.85 -2.28
CA PHE A 77 -1.15 6.04 -3.36
C PHE A 77 -2.14 4.95 -3.75
N TYR A 78 -2.38 4.83 -5.05
CA TYR A 78 -3.27 3.80 -5.59
C TYR A 78 -2.46 2.65 -6.17
N PRO A 79 -2.93 1.41 -6.02
CA PRO A 79 -2.19 0.24 -6.46
C PRO A 79 -2.26 0.11 -7.98
N PHE A 80 -1.14 -0.26 -8.58
CA PHE A 80 -1.10 -0.79 -9.94
C PHE A 80 -1.85 -2.12 -10.02
N ALA A 81 -1.72 -2.96 -9.00
CA ALA A 81 -2.52 -4.16 -8.82
C ALA A 81 -2.62 -4.53 -7.34
N TYR A 82 -3.69 -5.21 -6.96
CA TYR A 82 -3.88 -5.72 -5.60
C TYR A 82 -4.75 -6.98 -5.60
N ALA A 83 -4.69 -7.75 -4.52
CA ALA A 83 -5.52 -8.93 -4.31
C ALA A 83 -5.71 -9.23 -2.81
N LEU A 84 -6.88 -9.76 -2.43
CA LEU A 84 -7.14 -10.30 -1.09
C LEU A 84 -6.42 -11.63 -0.87
N TYR A 85 -6.12 -11.98 0.38
CA TYR A 85 -5.82 -13.35 0.79
C TYR A 85 -7.06 -14.26 0.67
N ASN A 86 -6.82 -15.55 0.46
CA ASN A 86 -7.88 -16.54 0.29
C ASN A 86 -8.81 -16.63 1.51
N SER A 87 -8.28 -16.45 2.72
CA SER A 87 -9.04 -16.43 3.98
C SER A 87 -10.08 -15.32 4.06
N HIS A 88 -9.93 -14.25 3.27
CA HIS A 88 -10.80 -13.07 3.31
C HIS A 88 -11.77 -12.99 2.11
N LEU A 89 -11.76 -13.98 1.19
CA LEU A 89 -12.54 -13.89 -0.06
C LEU A 89 -14.06 -13.97 0.14
N ASP A 90 -14.53 -14.61 1.20
CA ASP A 90 -15.96 -14.74 1.50
C ASP A 90 -16.49 -13.62 2.42
N GLU A 91 -15.59 -12.84 3.03
CA GLU A 91 -15.93 -11.80 4.02
C GLU A 91 -15.70 -10.38 3.50
N ASN A 92 -14.79 -10.20 2.54
CA ASN A 92 -14.42 -8.90 1.99
C ASN A 92 -14.82 -8.76 0.52
N CYS A 93 -15.16 -7.53 0.13
CA CYS A 93 -15.38 -7.18 -1.26
C CYS A 93 -14.08 -7.31 -2.07
N TRP A 94 -14.12 -8.00 -3.20
CA TRP A 94 -12.95 -8.22 -4.07
C TRP A 94 -12.48 -6.97 -4.82
N TYR A 95 -13.25 -5.88 -4.72
CA TYR A 95 -12.86 -4.55 -5.22
C TYR A 95 -12.43 -3.66 -4.05
N CYS A 96 -13.35 -3.14 -3.24
CA CYS A 96 -13.01 -2.13 -2.23
C CYS A 96 -12.32 -2.69 -0.97
N LEU A 97 -12.18 -4.02 -0.86
CA LEU A 97 -11.60 -4.73 0.28
C LEU A 97 -12.37 -4.59 1.60
N SER A 98 -13.46 -3.82 1.63
CA SER A 98 -14.28 -3.65 2.84
C SER A 98 -14.98 -4.95 3.21
N PRO A 99 -15.04 -5.30 4.51
CA PRO A 99 -15.81 -6.43 4.99
C PRO A 99 -17.31 -6.16 4.86
N SER A 100 -18.09 -7.19 4.50
CA SER A 100 -19.55 -7.07 4.43
C SER A 100 -20.25 -8.42 4.59
N ALA A 101 -21.30 -8.44 5.42
CA ALA A 101 -22.16 -9.62 5.56
C ALA A 101 -23.09 -9.86 4.36
N ASN A 102 -23.21 -8.89 3.44
CA ASN A 102 -24.19 -8.89 2.35
C ASN A 102 -23.54 -8.84 0.97
N LEU A 103 -22.40 -9.50 0.81
CA LEU A 103 -21.70 -9.58 -0.46
C LEU A 103 -22.50 -10.34 -1.52
N ARG A 104 -22.40 -9.88 -2.77
CA ARG A 104 -23.07 -10.44 -3.95
C ARG A 104 -22.05 -11.18 -4.82
N ARG A 105 -22.36 -12.41 -5.17
CA ARG A 105 -21.55 -13.23 -6.10
C ARG A 105 -21.65 -12.70 -7.52
N CYS A 106 -20.52 -12.66 -8.22
CA CYS A 106 -20.49 -12.48 -9.67
C CYS A 106 -21.26 -13.61 -10.36
N LYS A 107 -22.30 -13.29 -11.13
CA LYS A 107 -23.10 -14.29 -11.87
C LYS A 107 -22.31 -15.06 -12.94
N GLY A 108 -21.17 -14.53 -13.39
CA GLY A 108 -20.34 -15.16 -14.41
C GLY A 108 -19.54 -16.34 -13.88
N CYS A 109 -18.82 -16.14 -12.77
CA CYS A 109 -17.94 -17.16 -12.18
C CYS A 109 -18.49 -17.82 -10.92
N ASN A 110 -19.51 -17.23 -10.28
CA ASN A 110 -20.09 -17.61 -8.98
C ASN A 110 -19.09 -17.61 -7.80
N LYS A 111 -17.91 -17.00 -7.95
CA LYS A 111 -16.85 -16.96 -6.92
C LYS A 111 -16.56 -15.56 -6.40
N ALA A 112 -16.27 -14.60 -7.29
CA ALA A 112 -15.93 -13.24 -6.87
C ALA A 112 -17.10 -12.56 -6.13
N MET A 113 -16.79 -11.87 -5.03
CA MET A 113 -17.75 -11.28 -4.11
C MET A 113 -17.63 -9.75 -4.11
N PHE A 114 -18.75 -9.04 -4.24
CA PHE A 114 -18.77 -7.56 -4.29
C PHE A 114 -19.86 -6.99 -3.39
N CYS A 115 -19.65 -5.78 -2.84
CA CYS A 115 -20.69 -5.10 -2.04
C CYS A 115 -22.00 -4.93 -2.83
N ASP A 116 -21.87 -4.48 -4.08
CA ASP A 116 -22.97 -4.10 -4.94
C ASP A 116 -22.54 -4.10 -6.42
N GLN A 117 -23.43 -3.64 -7.30
CA GLN A 117 -23.18 -3.52 -8.73
C GLN A 117 -22.06 -2.50 -9.04
N ASN A 118 -21.89 -1.46 -8.23
CA ASN A 118 -20.85 -0.46 -8.45
C ASN A 118 -19.45 -1.07 -8.22
N CYS A 119 -19.25 -1.75 -7.08
CA CYS A 119 -18.02 -2.48 -6.81
C CYS A 119 -17.73 -3.56 -7.85
N GLN A 120 -18.76 -4.26 -8.34
CA GLN A 120 -18.59 -5.25 -9.40
C GLN A 120 -18.13 -4.61 -10.72
N THR A 121 -18.72 -3.47 -11.11
CA THR A 121 -18.34 -2.74 -12.32
C THR A 121 -16.91 -2.22 -12.23
N LEU A 122 -16.55 -1.60 -11.10
CA LEU A 122 -15.19 -1.07 -10.89
C LEU A 122 -14.14 -2.19 -10.79
N GLY A 123 -14.46 -3.29 -10.10
CA GLY A 123 -13.61 -4.46 -9.99
C GLY A 123 -13.49 -5.28 -11.29
N TRP A 124 -14.31 -5.00 -12.31
CA TRP A 124 -14.26 -5.71 -13.58
C TRP A 124 -12.92 -5.58 -14.30
N LYS A 125 -12.20 -4.47 -14.12
CA LYS A 125 -10.86 -4.27 -14.71
C LYS A 125 -9.89 -5.40 -14.37
N ASP A 126 -9.89 -5.83 -13.11
CA ASP A 126 -9.12 -6.97 -12.63
C ASP A 126 -9.84 -8.28 -12.91
N HIS A 127 -11.12 -8.34 -12.53
CA HIS A 127 -11.87 -9.58 -12.53
C HIS A 127 -12.11 -10.16 -13.93
N LYS A 128 -12.15 -9.34 -14.99
CA LYS A 128 -12.42 -9.77 -16.36
C LYS A 128 -11.46 -10.87 -16.83
N ALA A 129 -10.17 -10.74 -16.52
CA ALA A 129 -9.16 -11.72 -16.90
C ALA A 129 -9.29 -13.04 -16.12
N GLU A 130 -9.81 -12.98 -14.88
CA GLU A 130 -9.95 -14.13 -13.99
C GLU A 130 -11.31 -14.83 -14.12
N CYS A 131 -12.38 -14.10 -14.50
CA CYS A 131 -13.76 -14.53 -14.35
C CYS A 131 -14.06 -15.84 -15.10
N ARG A 132 -13.54 -16.00 -16.31
CA ARG A 132 -13.74 -17.24 -17.10
C ARG A 132 -13.07 -18.43 -16.42
N ALA A 133 -11.82 -18.27 -15.98
CA ALA A 133 -11.07 -19.32 -15.31
C ALA A 133 -11.73 -19.71 -13.98
N LEU A 134 -12.12 -18.71 -13.17
CA LEU A 134 -12.82 -18.91 -11.90
C LEU A 134 -14.13 -19.70 -12.04
N LYS A 135 -14.81 -19.61 -13.19
CA LYS A 135 -16.01 -20.41 -13.44
C LYS A 135 -15.71 -21.91 -13.45
N SER A 136 -14.57 -22.28 -14.03
CA SER A 136 -14.18 -23.68 -14.28
C SER A 136 -13.29 -24.26 -13.19
N THR A 137 -12.53 -23.45 -12.47
CA THR A 137 -11.65 -23.92 -11.38
C THR A 137 -12.47 -24.15 -10.10
N PRO A 138 -12.27 -25.27 -9.38
CA PRO A 138 -13.00 -25.54 -8.14
C PRO A 138 -12.62 -24.57 -7.02
N THR A 139 -11.32 -24.27 -6.89
CA THR A 139 -10.76 -23.39 -5.87
C THR A 139 -10.24 -22.09 -6.47
N VAL A 140 -10.21 -21.03 -5.67
CA VAL A 140 -9.55 -19.77 -6.06
C VAL A 140 -8.04 -19.94 -5.83
N PRO A 141 -7.17 -19.61 -6.79
CA PRO A 141 -5.72 -19.68 -6.58
C PRO A 141 -5.24 -18.76 -5.46
N ASP A 142 -4.07 -19.08 -4.93
CA ASP A 142 -3.41 -18.28 -3.91
C ASP A 142 -3.17 -16.84 -4.38
N ILE A 143 -3.03 -15.93 -3.41
CA ILE A 143 -2.83 -14.50 -3.66
C ILE A 143 -1.67 -14.21 -4.61
N GLU A 144 -0.56 -14.94 -4.51
CA GLU A 144 0.63 -14.72 -5.35
C GLU A 144 0.34 -14.96 -6.83
N VAL A 145 -0.47 -15.98 -7.14
CA VAL A 145 -0.88 -16.30 -8.51
C VAL A 145 -1.84 -15.23 -9.04
N ARG A 146 -2.82 -14.83 -8.23
CA ARG A 146 -3.81 -13.82 -8.65
C ARG A 146 -3.18 -12.45 -8.85
N LEU A 147 -2.38 -11.99 -7.89
CA LEU A 147 -1.71 -10.69 -7.96
C LEU A 147 -0.75 -10.63 -9.15
N LEU A 148 0.11 -11.62 -9.33
CA LEU A 148 1.05 -11.66 -10.46
C LEU A 148 0.31 -11.67 -11.80
N GLY A 149 -0.79 -12.42 -11.91
CA GLY A 149 -1.61 -12.41 -13.13
C GLY A 149 -2.27 -11.06 -13.44
N ARG A 150 -2.76 -10.34 -12.41
CA ARG A 150 -3.26 -8.97 -12.56
C ARG A 150 -2.16 -8.01 -13.02
N ILE A 151 -0.94 -8.16 -12.49
CA ILE A 151 0.23 -7.37 -12.92
C ILE A 151 0.58 -7.65 -14.37
N ILE A 152 0.69 -8.93 -14.76
CA ILE A 152 1.05 -9.35 -16.11
C ILE A 152 0.02 -8.88 -17.13
N THR A 153 -1.27 -9.07 -16.85
CA THR A 153 -2.35 -8.68 -17.77
C THR A 153 -2.40 -7.16 -17.96
N ARG A 154 -2.26 -6.37 -16.90
CA ARG A 154 -2.14 -4.91 -17.01
C ARG A 154 -0.90 -4.47 -17.78
N PHE A 155 0.27 -5.04 -17.49
CA PHE A 155 1.49 -4.69 -18.21
C PHE A 155 1.41 -5.05 -19.69
N LYS A 156 0.79 -6.18 -20.02
CA LYS A 156 0.49 -6.57 -21.39
C LYS A 156 -0.42 -5.58 -22.10
N ASP A 157 -1.46 -5.08 -21.42
CA ASP A 157 -2.32 -4.04 -21.99
C ASP A 157 -1.56 -2.76 -22.29
N ILE A 158 -0.65 -2.34 -21.40
CA ILE A 158 0.25 -1.19 -21.64
C ILE A 158 1.17 -1.44 -22.83
N LYS A 159 1.84 -2.61 -22.87
CA LYS A 159 2.76 -2.98 -23.94
C LYS A 159 2.08 -2.97 -25.32
N ASN A 160 0.80 -3.37 -25.37
CA ASN A 160 0.00 -3.37 -26.59
C ASN A 160 -0.70 -2.03 -26.89
N GLY A 161 -0.55 -1.03 -26.01
CA GLY A 161 -1.23 0.27 -26.14
C GLY A 161 -2.75 0.21 -25.93
N ASN A 162 -3.26 -0.86 -25.31
CA ASN A 162 -4.68 -1.01 -24.98
C ASN A 162 -5.09 -0.14 -23.79
N ASP A 163 -4.17 0.15 -22.89
CA ASP A 163 -4.35 1.10 -21.78
C ASP A 163 -4.85 2.46 -22.29
N LYS A 164 -4.32 2.95 -23.42
CA LYS A 164 -4.70 4.23 -24.05
C LYS A 164 -6.17 4.29 -24.50
N LYS A 165 -6.84 3.14 -24.65
CA LYS A 165 -8.26 3.05 -25.03
C LYS A 165 -9.18 3.16 -23.82
N ASP A 166 -8.66 2.95 -22.61
CA ASP A 166 -9.37 3.11 -21.36
C ASP A 166 -8.87 4.39 -20.68
N ALA A 167 -9.60 5.50 -20.85
CA ALA A 167 -9.30 6.76 -20.18
C ALA A 167 -9.27 6.63 -18.65
N THR A 168 -9.80 5.55 -18.08
CA THR A 168 -9.81 5.27 -16.65
C THR A 168 -8.71 4.32 -16.19
N PHE A 169 -7.80 3.92 -17.08
CA PHE A 169 -6.70 3.01 -16.77
C PHE A 169 -5.68 3.67 -15.83
N TYR A 170 -5.54 3.13 -14.62
CA TYR A 170 -4.55 3.54 -13.62
C TYR A 170 -4.42 5.08 -13.46
N LEU A 171 -5.56 5.77 -13.44
CA LEU A 171 -5.65 7.23 -13.44
C LEU A 171 -5.11 7.90 -12.18
N GLN A 172 -5.31 7.27 -11.03
CA GLN A 172 -5.07 7.89 -9.72
C GLN A 172 -3.61 7.73 -9.31
N ARG A 173 -2.72 8.34 -10.10
CA ARG A 173 -1.28 8.29 -9.90
C ARG A 173 -0.66 9.67 -9.96
N SER A 174 0.38 9.88 -9.16
CA SER A 174 1.13 11.13 -9.02
C SER A 174 2.40 11.18 -9.88
N SER A 175 2.86 10.03 -10.39
CA SER A 175 4.05 9.96 -11.25
C SER A 175 3.79 9.29 -12.60
N ARG A 176 4.74 9.36 -13.53
CA ARG A 176 4.72 8.58 -14.79
C ARG A 176 5.53 7.28 -14.73
N ARG A 177 5.97 6.86 -13.54
CA ARG A 177 6.83 5.69 -13.33
C ARG A 177 6.26 4.42 -13.97
N SER A 178 7.04 3.74 -14.79
CA SER A 178 6.70 2.42 -15.31
C SER A 178 6.95 1.37 -14.23
N ILE A 179 6.22 0.25 -14.31
CA ILE A 179 6.59 -0.94 -13.53
C ILE A 179 8.01 -1.41 -13.86
N MET A 180 8.50 -1.16 -15.08
CA MET A 180 9.86 -1.54 -15.44
C MET A 180 10.93 -0.71 -14.71
N ASP A 181 10.56 0.45 -14.15
CA ASP A 181 11.47 1.38 -13.46
C ASP A 181 11.64 1.08 -11.97
N ILE A 182 10.82 0.20 -11.39
CA ILE A 182 10.96 -0.20 -9.98
C ILE A 182 11.98 -1.34 -9.83
N TRP A 183 12.60 -1.42 -8.65
CA TRP A 183 13.64 -2.38 -8.33
C TRP A 183 13.16 -3.82 -8.51
N ALA A 184 14.03 -4.70 -8.99
CA ALA A 184 13.67 -6.08 -9.28
C ALA A 184 14.59 -7.10 -8.62
N HIS A 185 15.87 -6.77 -8.45
CA HIS A 185 16.89 -7.72 -7.99
C HIS A 185 16.86 -9.05 -8.78
N THR A 186 16.60 -8.98 -10.09
CA THR A 186 16.39 -10.15 -10.95
C THR A 186 17.58 -11.11 -10.91
N ASP A 187 18.81 -10.61 -10.93
CA ASP A 187 20.01 -11.45 -10.90
C ASP A 187 20.17 -12.15 -9.55
N GLN A 188 19.91 -11.45 -8.44
CA GLN A 188 19.94 -12.04 -7.10
C GLN A 188 18.88 -13.14 -6.98
N ILE A 189 17.64 -12.87 -7.40
CA ILE A 189 16.54 -13.84 -7.33
C ILE A 189 16.81 -15.03 -8.26
N ARG A 190 17.38 -14.81 -9.45
CA ARG A 190 17.72 -15.88 -10.40
C ARG A 190 18.76 -16.86 -9.85
N ASN A 191 19.70 -16.35 -9.05
CA ASN A 191 20.75 -17.15 -8.43
C ASN A 191 20.33 -17.76 -7.07
N ASP A 192 19.15 -17.42 -6.55
CA ASP A 192 18.58 -18.02 -5.34
C ASP A 192 17.69 -19.22 -5.72
N GLU A 193 18.16 -20.43 -5.40
CA GLU A 193 17.46 -21.68 -5.73
C GLU A 193 16.06 -21.76 -5.09
N PHE A 194 15.89 -21.25 -3.87
CA PHE A 194 14.62 -21.28 -3.16
C PHE A 194 13.62 -20.29 -3.75
N ALA A 195 14.08 -19.07 -4.08
CA ALA A 195 13.27 -18.07 -4.75
C ALA A 195 12.86 -18.55 -6.16
N MET A 196 13.77 -19.13 -6.92
CA MET A 196 13.48 -19.70 -8.23
C MET A 196 12.50 -20.86 -8.17
N LYS A 197 12.61 -21.74 -7.16
CA LYS A 197 11.62 -22.80 -6.94
C LYS A 197 10.23 -22.24 -6.69
N LYS A 198 10.11 -21.23 -5.80
CA LYS A 198 8.83 -20.54 -5.56
C LYS A 198 8.26 -19.92 -6.84
N PHE A 199 9.09 -19.23 -7.62
CA PHE A 199 8.65 -18.66 -8.89
C PHE A 199 8.12 -19.74 -9.85
N ASN A 200 8.82 -20.87 -9.98
CA ASN A 200 8.38 -21.98 -10.83
C ASN A 200 7.01 -22.53 -10.41
N ASP A 201 6.80 -22.69 -9.10
CA ASP A 201 5.52 -23.15 -8.56
C ASP A 201 4.40 -22.14 -8.85
N VAL A 202 4.64 -20.84 -8.62
CA VAL A 202 3.68 -19.77 -8.93
C VAL A 202 3.39 -19.71 -10.43
N TYR A 203 4.42 -19.78 -11.28
CA TYR A 203 4.29 -19.69 -12.73
C TYR A 203 3.49 -20.87 -13.32
N SER A 204 3.71 -22.08 -12.82
CA SER A 204 2.94 -23.26 -13.26
C SER A 204 1.44 -23.11 -12.95
N LYS A 205 1.10 -22.65 -11.73
CA LYS A 205 -0.27 -22.35 -11.33
C LYS A 205 -0.86 -21.18 -12.12
N LEU A 206 -0.04 -20.16 -12.41
CA LEU A 206 -0.42 -19.00 -13.22
C LEU A 206 -0.84 -19.43 -14.63
N VAL A 207 -0.04 -20.25 -15.32
CA VAL A 207 -0.34 -20.77 -16.65
C VAL A 207 -1.57 -21.69 -16.65
N ALA A 208 -1.79 -22.44 -15.57
CA ALA A 208 -2.97 -23.28 -15.44
C ALA A 208 -4.26 -22.47 -15.21
N PHE A 209 -4.16 -21.31 -14.55
CA PHE A 209 -5.31 -20.48 -14.19
C PHE A 209 -5.61 -19.40 -15.23
N TYR A 210 -4.60 -18.66 -15.66
CA TYR A 210 -4.71 -17.68 -16.74
C TYR A 210 -4.46 -18.37 -18.08
N ASP A 211 -5.33 -18.16 -19.06
CA ASP A 211 -5.12 -18.64 -20.44
C ASP A 211 -3.71 -18.22 -20.91
N SER A 212 -2.94 -19.13 -21.49
CA SER A 212 -1.58 -18.84 -21.95
C SER A 212 -1.56 -17.68 -22.95
N LYS A 213 -2.64 -17.47 -23.70
CA LYS A 213 -2.83 -16.30 -24.59
C LYS A 213 -2.98 -14.99 -23.84
N ALA A 214 -3.38 -15.01 -22.57
CA ALA A 214 -3.46 -13.84 -21.70
C ALA A 214 -2.10 -13.47 -21.09
N LEU A 215 -1.16 -14.41 -21.01
CA LEU A 215 0.15 -14.20 -20.41
C LEU A 215 1.19 -13.58 -21.36
N LEU A 216 2.30 -13.13 -20.77
CA LEU A 216 3.53 -12.71 -21.44
C LEU A 216 4.49 -13.90 -21.53
N THR A 217 5.68 -13.69 -22.10
CA THR A 217 6.72 -14.73 -22.07
C THR A 217 7.12 -15.08 -20.63
N ARG A 218 7.70 -16.26 -20.42
CA ARG A 218 8.14 -16.69 -19.07
C ARG A 218 9.16 -15.73 -18.47
N ASP A 219 10.08 -15.19 -19.27
CA ASP A 219 11.10 -14.26 -18.81
C ASP A 219 10.49 -12.90 -18.42
N GLU A 220 9.50 -12.40 -19.18
CA GLU A 220 8.76 -11.19 -18.78
C GLU A 220 7.93 -11.42 -17.51
N ALA A 221 7.29 -12.59 -17.38
CA ALA A 221 6.57 -12.97 -16.17
C ALA A 221 7.52 -13.06 -14.96
N PHE A 222 8.74 -13.57 -15.15
CA PHE A 222 9.77 -13.60 -14.12
C PHE A 222 10.23 -12.19 -13.71
N GLU A 223 10.46 -11.32 -14.68
CA GLU A 223 10.88 -9.93 -14.45
C GLU A 223 9.83 -9.12 -13.68
N LEU A 224 8.55 -9.38 -13.96
CA LEU A 224 7.43 -8.80 -13.22
C LEU A 224 7.23 -9.44 -11.84
N HIS A 225 7.46 -10.75 -11.71
CA HIS A 225 7.44 -11.44 -10.41
C HIS A 225 8.51 -10.88 -9.46
N CYS A 226 9.72 -10.67 -9.96
CA CYS A 226 10.81 -10.08 -9.19
C CYS A 226 10.42 -8.69 -8.65
N ARG A 227 9.82 -7.85 -9.49
CA ARG A 227 9.33 -6.52 -9.08
C ARG A 227 8.19 -6.57 -8.08
N ASP A 228 7.22 -7.45 -8.28
CA ASP A 228 6.16 -7.67 -7.29
C ASP A 228 6.74 -8.10 -5.96
N TYR A 229 7.63 -9.10 -5.97
CA TYR A 229 8.23 -9.68 -4.77
C TYR A 229 8.96 -8.64 -3.93
N ILE A 230 9.76 -7.78 -4.57
CA ILE A 230 10.56 -6.74 -3.90
C ILE A 230 9.70 -5.57 -3.40
N ASN A 231 8.63 -5.20 -4.11
CA ASN A 231 7.98 -3.91 -3.91
C ASN A 231 6.52 -3.97 -3.45
N ARG A 232 5.91 -5.15 -3.33
CA ARG A 232 4.52 -5.26 -2.86
C ARG A 232 4.38 -4.90 -1.39
N HIS A 233 3.29 -4.23 -1.07
CA HIS A 233 2.92 -3.81 0.28
C HIS A 233 1.82 -4.70 0.85
N ALA A 234 1.89 -4.92 2.16
CA ALA A 234 0.79 -5.47 2.94
C ALA A 234 -0.40 -4.50 2.94
N ILE A 235 -1.60 -5.03 2.73
CA ILE A 235 -2.86 -4.32 2.93
C ILE A 235 -3.48 -4.89 4.19
N SER A 236 -3.65 -4.04 5.20
CA SER A 236 -4.25 -4.43 6.48
C SER A 236 -5.75 -4.20 6.52
N ASP A 237 -6.42 -4.86 7.46
CA ASP A 237 -7.79 -4.55 7.84
C ASP A 237 -7.91 -3.14 8.46
N ASP A 238 -9.14 -2.68 8.69
CA ASP A 238 -9.41 -1.36 9.28
C ASP A 238 -8.81 -1.20 10.69
N GLY A 239 -8.60 -2.31 11.42
CA GLY A 239 -7.98 -2.33 12.74
C GLY A 239 -6.46 -2.34 12.74
N TYR A 240 -5.81 -2.53 11.58
CA TYR A 240 -4.37 -2.76 11.46
C TYR A 240 -3.86 -3.95 12.29
N LEU A 241 -4.71 -4.95 12.50
CA LEU A 241 -4.42 -6.14 13.29
C LEU A 241 -3.98 -7.32 12.42
N GLU A 242 -4.48 -7.40 11.19
CA GLU A 242 -4.17 -8.49 10.29
C GLU A 242 -3.95 -8.02 8.86
N GLU A 243 -3.13 -8.78 8.13
CA GLU A 243 -2.92 -8.56 6.70
C GLU A 243 -4.02 -9.27 5.90
N ILE A 244 -4.86 -8.50 5.20
CA ILE A 244 -5.99 -9.00 4.41
C ILE A 244 -5.66 -9.16 2.93
N GLY A 245 -4.57 -8.57 2.45
CA GLY A 245 -4.15 -8.68 1.06
C GLY A 245 -2.80 -8.04 0.78
N LYS A 246 -2.44 -8.00 -0.52
CA LYS A 246 -1.20 -7.42 -1.04
C LYS A 246 -1.51 -6.46 -2.18
N GLY A 247 -0.74 -5.39 -2.30
CA GLY A 247 -0.83 -4.44 -3.41
C GLY A 247 0.53 -3.94 -3.87
N LEU A 248 0.68 -3.67 -5.17
CA LEU A 248 1.87 -3.09 -5.77
C LEU A 248 1.61 -1.61 -6.10
N TYR A 249 2.31 -0.70 -5.44
CA TYR A 249 2.05 0.75 -5.50
C TYR A 249 3.22 1.50 -6.13
N LEU A 250 3.25 1.62 -7.47
CA LEU A 250 4.45 2.10 -8.18
C LEU A 250 4.98 3.45 -7.67
N ASP A 251 4.09 4.37 -7.34
CA ASP A 251 4.47 5.71 -6.86
C ASP A 251 5.09 5.67 -5.45
N LEU A 252 4.58 4.80 -4.58
CA LEU A 252 5.07 4.56 -3.22
C LEU A 252 6.41 3.79 -3.20
N CYS A 253 6.68 2.98 -4.23
CA CYS A 253 7.94 2.20 -4.35
C CYS A 253 9.21 3.06 -4.48
N ALA A 254 9.10 4.39 -4.47
CA ALA A 254 10.25 5.30 -4.51
C ALA A 254 10.57 5.99 -3.19
N TYR A 255 9.89 5.61 -2.11
CA TYR A 255 10.27 6.01 -0.77
C TYR A 255 11.08 4.89 -0.17
N ASP A 256 12.25 5.23 0.39
CA ASP A 256 13.19 4.26 0.92
C ASP A 256 12.90 3.89 2.38
N HIS A 257 13.56 2.81 2.81
CA HIS A 257 13.51 2.33 4.16
C HIS A 257 14.38 3.15 5.13
N SER A 258 13.89 3.36 6.35
CA SER A 258 14.73 3.66 7.52
C SER A 258 14.21 2.93 8.76
N CYS A 259 15.11 2.40 9.60
CA CYS A 259 14.76 1.89 10.93
C CYS A 259 14.44 3.02 11.93
N ARG A 260 14.66 4.28 11.54
CA ARG A 260 14.19 5.50 12.19
C ARG A 260 13.39 6.31 11.17
N PRO A 261 12.17 5.88 10.85
CA PRO A 261 11.36 6.54 9.83
C PRO A 261 10.87 7.91 10.33
N ASN A 262 10.55 8.79 9.39
CA ASN A 262 9.86 10.05 9.66
C ASN A 262 8.45 10.07 9.05
N ALA A 263 8.04 8.98 8.39
CA ALA A 263 6.69 8.77 7.91
C ALA A 263 6.21 7.34 8.21
N ILE A 264 4.89 7.18 8.32
CA ILE A 264 4.26 5.89 8.56
C ILE A 264 3.34 5.51 7.40
N TYR A 265 3.46 4.25 6.96
CA TYR A 265 2.56 3.63 6.01
C TYR A 265 1.29 3.15 6.72
N THR A 266 0.14 3.49 6.16
CA THR A 266 -1.19 2.99 6.52
C THR A 266 -1.97 2.71 5.24
N CYS A 267 -3.12 2.06 5.34
CA CYS A 267 -4.03 1.89 4.23
C CYS A 267 -5.49 2.02 4.68
N LYS A 268 -6.37 2.37 3.73
CA LYS A 268 -7.82 2.31 3.88
C LYS A 268 -8.39 1.57 2.68
N GLY A 269 -8.85 0.34 2.89
CA GLY A 269 -9.06 -0.59 1.79
C GLY A 269 -7.77 -0.74 0.98
N PHE A 270 -7.85 -0.62 -0.35
CA PHE A 270 -6.66 -0.73 -1.21
C PHE A 270 -5.88 0.58 -1.36
N VAL A 271 -6.32 1.70 -0.80
CA VAL A 271 -5.60 2.98 -0.93
C VAL A 271 -4.52 3.04 0.15
N ALA A 272 -3.26 3.12 -0.26
CA ALA A 272 -2.13 3.30 0.63
C ALA A 272 -1.96 4.77 0.98
N THR A 273 -1.51 5.03 2.20
CA THR A 273 -1.39 6.37 2.75
C THR A 273 -0.07 6.49 3.51
N LEU A 274 0.76 7.42 3.10
CA LEU A 274 1.97 7.81 3.83
C LEU A 274 1.65 9.04 4.67
N ARG A 275 1.87 8.97 5.98
CA ARG A 275 1.61 10.08 6.92
C ARG A 275 2.90 10.55 7.54
N ALA A 276 3.11 11.86 7.55
CA ALA A 276 4.23 12.49 8.25
C ALA A 276 4.09 12.26 9.76
N LEU A 277 5.21 11.97 10.45
CA LEU A 277 5.22 11.84 11.92
C LEU A 277 5.26 13.20 12.63
N ASP A 278 5.71 14.25 11.96
CA ASP A 278 5.70 15.63 12.46
C ASP A 278 5.58 16.65 11.31
N LEU A 279 5.38 17.92 11.66
CA LEU A 279 5.13 19.01 10.71
C LEU A 279 6.36 19.42 9.88
N THR A 280 7.55 18.95 10.24
CA THR A 280 8.80 19.27 9.54
C THR A 280 9.05 18.36 8.33
N VAL A 281 8.34 17.24 8.25
CA VAL A 281 8.53 16.25 7.19
C VAL A 281 7.88 16.72 5.89
N ASN A 282 8.71 16.95 4.87
CA ASN A 282 8.24 17.19 3.52
C ASN A 282 8.05 15.86 2.77
N LEU A 283 6.83 15.30 2.83
CA LEU A 283 6.52 14.04 2.14
C LEU A 283 6.75 14.08 0.62
N LEU A 284 6.85 15.25 -0.01
CA LEU A 284 7.13 15.37 -1.44
C LEU A 284 8.62 15.16 -1.77
N ASP A 285 9.50 15.32 -0.78
CA ASP A 285 10.93 15.05 -0.92
C ASP A 285 11.25 13.60 -0.52
N ARG A 286 11.38 12.77 -1.54
CA ARG A 286 11.68 11.34 -1.42
C ARG A 286 13.09 11.06 -0.91
N THR A 287 14.01 12.02 -1.01
CA THR A 287 15.41 11.85 -0.56
C THR A 287 15.53 11.98 0.95
N THR A 288 14.54 12.61 1.59
CA THR A 288 14.50 12.83 3.04
C THR A 288 13.33 12.15 3.72
N THR A 289 12.36 11.59 2.96
CA THR A 289 11.20 10.87 3.49
C THR A 289 11.44 9.37 3.50
N PHE A 290 11.35 8.76 4.68
CA PHE A 290 11.55 7.33 4.90
C PHE A 290 10.43 6.72 5.74
N TYR A 291 10.00 5.52 5.38
CA TYR A 291 9.11 4.69 6.20
C TYR A 291 9.76 3.34 6.50
N SER A 292 9.19 2.58 7.43
CA SER A 292 9.73 1.25 7.74
C SER A 292 9.10 0.17 6.85
N TYR A 293 9.92 -0.75 6.35
CA TYR A 293 9.46 -1.93 5.60
C TYR A 293 9.22 -3.13 6.53
N ILE A 294 9.71 -3.02 7.76
CA ILE A 294 9.82 -4.10 8.73
C ILE A 294 9.30 -3.63 10.10
N ASP A 295 9.07 -4.59 10.99
CA ASP A 295 8.88 -4.30 12.41
C ASP A 295 10.16 -3.69 13.01
N LEU A 296 9.99 -2.70 13.87
CA LEU A 296 11.07 -1.93 14.49
C LEU A 296 11.46 -2.43 15.89
N LEU A 297 10.77 -3.42 16.44
CA LEU A 297 10.99 -3.99 17.77
C LEU A 297 12.16 -4.99 17.81
N SER A 298 12.59 -5.52 16.66
CA SER A 298 13.73 -6.44 16.57
C SER A 298 15.08 -5.74 16.76
N THR A 299 16.12 -6.52 17.09
CA THR A 299 17.51 -6.05 17.23
C THR A 299 18.08 -5.55 15.90
N THR A 300 19.15 -4.73 15.93
CA THR A 300 19.84 -4.27 14.70
C THR A 300 20.27 -5.43 13.81
N GLN A 301 20.73 -6.52 14.39
CA GLN A 301 21.21 -7.70 13.64
C GLN A 301 20.04 -8.38 12.91
N GLU A 302 18.92 -8.61 13.59
CA GLU A 302 17.71 -9.20 13.01
C GLU A 302 17.12 -8.30 11.93
N ARG A 303 17.00 -6.99 12.17
CA ARG A 303 16.50 -6.01 11.19
C ARG A 303 17.35 -6.02 9.93
N ARG A 304 18.68 -5.91 10.05
CA ARG A 304 19.59 -5.94 8.90
C ARG A 304 19.55 -7.28 8.17
N LYS A 305 19.45 -8.40 8.90
CA LYS A 305 19.30 -9.72 8.28
C LYS A 305 18.02 -9.81 7.46
N LEU A 306 16.87 -9.42 8.02
CA LEU A 306 15.60 -9.42 7.30
C LEU A 306 15.64 -8.53 6.05
N LEU A 307 16.25 -7.35 6.15
CA LEU A 307 16.41 -6.43 5.02
C LEU A 307 17.29 -7.00 3.92
N ARG A 308 18.42 -7.62 4.26
CA ARG A 308 19.28 -8.30 3.28
C ARG A 308 18.60 -9.50 2.63
N ASP A 309 17.94 -10.34 3.42
CA ASP A 309 17.34 -11.59 2.92
C ASP A 309 16.12 -11.31 2.01
N THR A 310 15.43 -10.18 2.20
CA THR A 310 14.18 -9.87 1.48
C THR A 310 14.38 -8.81 0.38
N TRP A 311 15.18 -7.78 0.65
CA TRP A 311 15.38 -6.63 -0.25
C TRP A 311 16.84 -6.46 -0.71
N TYR A 312 17.74 -7.38 -0.36
CA TYR A 312 19.11 -7.42 -0.88
C TYR A 312 19.94 -6.16 -0.61
N PHE A 313 19.71 -5.45 0.50
CA PHE A 313 20.52 -4.29 0.89
C PHE A 313 20.87 -4.28 2.39
N ASP A 314 21.94 -3.57 2.72
CA ASP A 314 22.38 -3.31 4.10
C ASP A 314 21.94 -1.92 4.56
N CYS A 315 21.05 -1.87 5.56
CA CYS A 315 20.60 -0.58 6.10
C CYS A 315 21.72 0.15 6.87
N GLN A 316 21.98 1.38 6.44
CA GLN A 316 22.93 2.32 7.05
C GLN A 316 22.25 3.55 7.66
N CYS A 317 20.95 3.47 7.98
CA CYS A 317 20.25 4.58 8.62
C CYS A 317 20.84 4.90 10.00
N VAL A 318 20.55 6.10 10.51
CA VAL A 318 21.07 6.61 11.79
C VAL A 318 20.87 5.65 12.96
N ARG A 319 19.79 4.87 13.00
CA ARG A 319 19.56 3.87 14.07
C ARG A 319 20.42 2.62 13.91
N CYS A 320 20.69 2.18 12.69
CA CYS A 320 21.47 0.97 12.44
C CYS A 320 22.98 1.18 12.66
N VAL A 321 23.46 2.42 12.54
CA VAL A 321 24.86 2.80 12.80
C VAL A 321 25.08 3.29 14.24
N ASP A 322 24.01 3.51 15.01
CA ASP A 322 24.08 3.88 16.41
C ASP A 322 24.51 2.68 17.27
N ASN A 323 25.72 2.79 17.82
CA ASN A 323 26.28 1.76 18.70
C ASN A 323 25.48 1.57 19.99
N SER A 324 24.56 2.47 20.34
CA SER A 324 23.69 2.36 21.51
C SER A 324 22.32 1.70 21.23
N ASP A 325 21.94 1.42 19.98
CA ASP A 325 20.62 0.82 19.66
C ASP A 325 20.40 -0.54 20.35
N HIS A 326 21.47 -1.30 20.56
CA HIS A 326 21.42 -2.61 21.23
C HIS A 326 20.83 -2.53 22.65
N MET A 327 20.91 -1.37 23.30
CA MET A 327 20.39 -1.13 24.64
C MET A 327 18.87 -1.29 24.70
N LEU A 328 18.15 -0.98 23.60
CA LEU A 328 16.70 -1.09 23.52
C LEU A 328 16.22 -2.55 23.53
N SER A 329 17.08 -3.48 23.12
CA SER A 329 16.79 -4.91 23.02
C SER A 329 17.54 -5.76 24.07
N SER A 330 18.31 -5.12 24.96
CA SER A 330 19.11 -5.80 25.97
C SER A 330 18.31 -6.09 27.23
N MET A 331 18.70 -7.12 27.97
CA MET A 331 18.14 -7.41 29.29
C MET A 331 19.10 -6.94 30.39
N PHE A 332 18.58 -6.41 31.49
CA PHE A 332 19.39 -6.12 32.66
C PHE A 332 19.78 -7.43 33.35
N CYS A 333 21.07 -7.63 33.60
CA CYS A 333 21.51 -8.70 34.48
C CYS A 333 21.24 -8.30 35.94
N PRO A 334 20.38 -9.02 36.68
CA PRO A 334 20.06 -8.68 38.08
C PRO A 334 21.26 -8.86 39.02
N ASN A 335 22.29 -9.59 38.59
CA ASN A 335 23.46 -9.93 39.41
C ASN A 335 24.71 -9.10 39.07
N CYS A 336 24.67 -8.26 38.03
CA CYS A 336 25.80 -7.43 37.63
C CYS A 336 25.41 -5.95 37.74
N CYS A 337 26.15 -5.16 38.51
CA CYS A 337 25.85 -3.75 38.72
C CYS A 337 25.98 -2.85 37.47
N VAL A 338 26.51 -3.36 36.34
CA VAL A 338 26.80 -2.51 35.16
C VAL A 338 26.71 -3.24 33.80
N SER A 339 26.17 -4.46 33.72
CA SER A 339 26.24 -5.26 32.48
C SER A 339 24.87 -5.53 31.89
N PHE A 340 24.61 -4.98 30.70
CA PHE A 340 23.52 -5.39 29.82
C PHE A 340 23.84 -6.76 29.23
N LEU A 341 22.89 -7.70 29.31
CA LEU A 341 22.95 -8.96 28.58
C LEU A 341 22.57 -8.66 27.13
N MET A 342 23.56 -8.70 26.23
CA MET A 342 23.30 -8.77 24.79
C MET A 342 22.67 -10.14 24.48
N ARG A 343 21.57 -10.13 23.73
CA ARG A 343 20.94 -11.34 23.18
C ARG A 343 21.76 -11.93 22.04
#